data_AF-A0A0C1KB03-F1
#
_entry.id   AF-A0A0C1KB03-F1
#
_cell.length_a   1.000
_cell.length_b   1.000
_cell.length_c   1.000
_cell.angle_alpha   90.00
_cell.angle_beta   90.00
_cell.angle_gamma   90.00
#
_symmetry.space_group_name_H-M   'P 1'
#
loop_
_entity.id
_entity.type
_entity.pdbx_description
1 polymer ?
#
loop_
_entity_poly.entity_id
_entity_poly.type
_entity_poly.pdbx_seq_one_letter_code
_entity_poly.pdbx_strand_id
1 'polypeptide(L)'
;MVSMTFFTKYKLFFVFPTLFVSFFYSLALFAEISPAREDTQGQTIQAIASLLFYIQEDIESTAQEDSPLSPLTFAPEEIEYLWARAIAFYPTLFPIKEAYEKAHYINDEGMLKRCEEEVRSIWLTLNDEPQSSAEPLNKTLAERTYNFKNISDNPLVNNKIKKELAPYLLPANSKITAIADQIFQTSRVTFNSQTLTEAGFNILYKQPRSFIIVAKHPSLPDYLIKLYFDTELRIKRNVPGWKWFARRCAGANLVRKVILKKNIQYFTVPQKYIYVLPSFHAPAKAAGVDPKVAILIVQDMQLVPKEQNYLAWRSKVTPEILNELYIIISRANGSSYRPDNIPYTLSGKFAFIDTEYPFRDPDFKSIRPYLSAEMCQYWDQLVKQGGPL
;
A
#
# COMPACT_ATOMS: atom_id res chain seq x y z
N MET A 1 -72.70 24.59 2.61
CA MET A 1 -73.07 25.44 3.77
C MET A 1 -72.95 24.61 5.03
N VAL A 2 -72.42 25.20 6.11
CA VAL A 2 -72.10 24.58 7.43
C VAL A 2 -70.78 23.76 7.38
N SER A 3 -69.77 23.90 8.24
CA SER A 3 -69.52 24.75 9.42
C SER A 3 -68.01 25.00 9.56
N MET A 4 -67.63 26.18 10.02
CA MET A 4 -66.28 26.51 10.48
C MET A 4 -65.94 25.76 11.78
N THR A 5 -64.68 25.37 11.93
CA THR A 5 -64.10 25.00 13.24
C THR A 5 -62.76 25.73 13.42
N PHE A 6 -62.74 26.59 14.44
CA PHE A 6 -61.57 27.34 14.89
C PHE A 6 -60.62 26.42 15.66
N PHE A 7 -59.33 26.45 15.32
CA PHE A 7 -58.26 25.93 16.18
C PHE A 7 -57.47 27.10 16.78
N THR A 8 -57.53 27.22 18.10
CA THR A 8 -56.79 28.16 18.93
C THR A 8 -55.34 27.71 19.10
N LYS A 9 -54.39 28.59 18.77
CA LYS A 9 -52.96 28.45 19.04
C LYS A 9 -52.67 28.72 20.52
N TYR A 10 -52.15 27.74 21.24
CA TYR A 10 -51.45 27.98 22.51
C TYR A 10 -49.94 28.07 22.25
N LYS A 11 -49.35 29.25 22.49
CA LYS A 11 -47.90 29.44 22.61
C LYS A 11 -47.51 29.11 24.05
N LEU A 12 -46.80 28.00 24.25
CA LEU A 12 -46.10 27.73 25.49
C LEU A 12 -44.70 28.34 25.39
N PHE A 13 -44.42 29.35 26.22
CA PHE A 13 -43.06 29.84 26.48
C PHE A 13 -42.41 28.92 27.50
N PHE A 14 -41.44 28.11 27.07
CA PHE A 14 -40.50 27.46 27.98
C PHE A 14 -39.29 28.37 28.18
N VAL A 15 -39.19 28.95 29.37
CA VAL A 15 -38.00 29.63 29.87
C VAL A 15 -37.11 28.54 30.48
N PHE A 16 -35.97 28.25 29.84
CA PHE A 16 -34.93 27.41 30.42
C PHE A 16 -34.04 28.26 31.34
N PRO A 17 -33.87 27.90 32.62
CA PRO A 17 -32.85 28.51 33.45
C PRO A 17 -31.49 27.91 33.10
N THR A 18 -30.62 28.75 32.57
CA THR A 18 -29.17 28.58 32.52
C THR A 18 -28.62 28.37 33.93
N LEU A 19 -28.20 27.15 34.24
CA LEU A 19 -27.32 26.82 35.36
C LEU A 19 -26.84 25.39 35.11
N PHE A 20 -25.62 25.19 34.64
CA PHE A 20 -24.80 24.05 35.07
C PHE A 20 -23.33 24.28 34.69
N VAL A 21 -22.57 24.65 35.73
CA VAL A 21 -21.23 24.17 36.07
C VAL A 21 -20.13 24.34 35.03
N SER A 22 -19.30 25.34 35.30
CA SER A 22 -17.95 25.52 34.77
C SER A 22 -17.16 24.21 34.83
N PHE A 23 -16.87 23.68 33.65
CA PHE A 23 -16.03 22.52 33.39
C PHE A 23 -14.56 22.88 33.65
N PHE A 24 -14.16 23.05 34.91
CA PHE A 24 -12.75 23.10 35.32
C PHE A 24 -12.31 21.72 35.81
N TYR A 25 -12.24 20.78 34.87
CA TYR A 25 -11.35 19.62 34.94
C TYR A 25 -10.42 19.68 33.74
N SER A 26 -9.64 20.76 33.66
CA SER A 26 -8.38 20.73 32.92
C SER A 26 -7.42 19.86 33.72
N LEU A 27 -7.56 18.56 33.50
CA LEU A 27 -6.70 17.50 33.99
C LEU A 27 -5.25 17.91 33.71
N ALA A 28 -4.55 18.29 34.77
CA ALA A 28 -3.10 18.38 34.79
C ALA A 28 -2.56 16.95 34.65
N LEU A 29 -2.41 16.53 33.39
CA LEU A 29 -1.82 15.24 33.01
C LEU A 29 -0.66 15.50 32.03
N PHE A 30 0.22 16.42 32.41
CA PHE A 30 1.58 16.46 31.87
C PHE A 30 2.49 15.71 32.83
N ALA A 31 2.26 14.39 32.89
CA ALA A 31 3.23 13.46 33.43
C ALA A 31 4.42 13.37 32.47
N GLU A 32 5.59 13.17 33.07
CA GLU A 32 6.92 13.04 32.47
C GLU A 32 6.92 12.37 31.09
N ILE A 33 7.57 13.02 30.11
CA ILE A 33 7.72 12.52 28.74
C ILE A 33 8.72 11.36 28.74
N SER A 34 8.17 10.22 29.11
CA SER A 34 8.72 8.87 29.04
C SER A 34 8.75 8.37 27.58
N PRO A 35 9.50 7.30 27.24
CA PRO A 35 9.42 6.55 25.97
C PRO A 35 8.01 6.23 25.42
N ALA A 36 6.94 6.50 26.18
CA ALA A 36 5.55 6.49 25.75
C ALA A 36 5.24 7.30 24.47
N ARG A 37 6.04 8.33 24.11
CA ARG A 37 5.71 9.22 22.98
C ARG A 37 5.84 8.57 21.58
N GLU A 38 6.74 7.61 21.38
CA GLU A 38 6.87 6.94 20.07
C GLU A 38 5.79 5.87 19.86
N ASP A 39 5.39 5.20 20.93
CA ASP A 39 4.33 4.20 20.87
C ASP A 39 2.99 4.87 20.57
N THR A 40 2.73 6.05 21.15
CA THR A 40 1.49 6.78 20.91
C THR A 40 1.31 7.28 19.49
N GLN A 41 2.34 7.84 18.85
CA GLN A 41 2.28 8.17 17.41
C GLN A 41 2.05 6.90 16.58
N GLY A 42 2.62 5.78 17.02
CA GLY A 42 2.38 4.43 16.50
C GLY A 42 0.89 4.13 16.35
N GLN A 43 0.22 4.22 17.49
CA GLN A 43 -1.18 3.94 17.73
C GLN A 43 -2.12 4.94 17.06
N THR A 44 -1.77 6.22 16.99
CA THR A 44 -2.57 7.25 16.28
C THR A 44 -2.66 6.98 14.79
N ILE A 45 -1.53 6.66 14.15
CA ILE A 45 -1.51 6.32 12.71
C ILE A 45 -2.40 5.11 12.42
N GLN A 46 -2.38 4.13 13.31
CA GLN A 46 -3.22 2.94 13.21
C GLN A 46 -4.71 3.27 13.39
N ALA A 47 -5.08 4.06 14.40
CA ALA A 47 -6.46 4.50 14.60
C ALA A 47 -6.99 5.27 13.37
N ILE A 48 -6.19 6.20 12.83
CA ILE A 48 -6.53 6.95 11.61
C ILE A 48 -6.68 6.01 10.42
N ALA A 49 -5.81 5.00 10.28
CA ALA A 49 -5.91 4.02 9.19
C ALA A 49 -7.21 3.21 9.26
N SER A 50 -7.61 2.75 10.45
CA SER A 50 -8.89 2.07 10.67
C SER A 50 -10.09 2.99 10.43
N LEU A 51 -10.01 4.24 10.88
CA LEU A 51 -11.06 5.23 10.67
C LEU A 51 -11.23 5.54 9.17
N LEU A 52 -10.14 5.73 8.44
CA LEU A 52 -10.14 5.93 7.00
C LEU A 52 -10.81 4.75 6.28
N PHE A 53 -10.46 3.51 6.68
CA PHE A 53 -11.10 2.31 6.16
C PHE A 53 -12.61 2.31 6.43
N TYR A 54 -13.04 2.61 7.66
CA TYR A 54 -14.47 2.68 8.01
C TYR A 54 -15.22 3.73 7.18
N ILE A 55 -14.71 4.96 7.08
CA ILE A 55 -15.35 6.04 6.31
C ILE A 55 -15.52 5.62 4.83
N GLN A 56 -14.55 4.91 4.27
CA GLN A 56 -14.64 4.40 2.90
C GLN A 56 -15.71 3.32 2.74
N GLU A 57 -15.76 2.34 3.65
CA GLU A 57 -16.80 1.31 3.61
C GLU A 57 -18.20 1.91 3.82
N ASP A 58 -18.32 2.92 4.68
CA ASP A 58 -19.59 3.63 4.91
C ASP A 58 -20.10 4.29 3.62
N ILE A 59 -19.22 5.03 2.93
CA ILE A 59 -19.50 5.65 1.61
C ILE A 59 -19.76 4.61 0.51
N GLU A 60 -19.11 3.44 0.54
CA GLU A 60 -19.31 2.37 -0.45
C GLU A 60 -20.59 1.54 -0.18
N SER A 61 -20.98 1.37 1.08
CA SER A 61 -22.12 0.55 1.48
C SER A 61 -23.47 1.14 1.06
N THR A 62 -23.58 2.48 0.99
CA THR A 62 -24.71 3.16 0.36
C THR A 62 -24.85 2.86 -1.13
N ALA A 63 -23.81 2.27 -1.77
CA ALA A 63 -23.79 2.00 -3.21
C ALA A 63 -23.97 0.53 -3.62
N GLN A 64 -23.90 -0.47 -2.71
CA GLN A 64 -23.96 -1.90 -3.08
C GLN A 64 -24.67 -2.80 -2.04
N GLU A 65 -25.81 -3.41 -2.42
CA GLU A 65 -26.62 -4.28 -1.52
C GLU A 65 -26.23 -5.78 -1.49
N ASP A 66 -25.39 -6.31 -2.38
CA ASP A 66 -25.31 -7.78 -2.58
C ASP A 66 -23.90 -8.41 -2.57
N SER A 67 -23.14 -8.29 -1.48
CA SER A 67 -21.89 -9.08 -1.30
C SER A 67 -22.05 -10.21 -0.28
N PRO A 68 -21.73 -11.48 -0.63
CA PRO A 68 -21.94 -12.65 0.23
C PRO A 68 -20.90 -12.83 1.35
N LEU A 69 -19.91 -11.94 1.46
CA LEU A 69 -19.01 -11.90 2.62
C LEU A 69 -19.51 -10.80 3.54
N SER A 70 -19.99 -11.16 4.74
CA SER A 70 -20.47 -10.18 5.72
C SER A 70 -19.41 -9.08 5.89
N PRO A 71 -19.77 -7.81 5.61
CA PRO A 71 -18.83 -6.71 5.67
C PRO A 71 -18.28 -6.59 7.10
N LEU A 72 -17.05 -6.07 7.23
CA LEU A 72 -16.54 -5.69 8.53
C LEU A 72 -17.37 -4.49 9.02
N THR A 73 -18.22 -4.70 10.01
CA THR A 73 -19.11 -3.65 10.56
C THR A 73 -18.50 -3.04 11.81
N PHE A 74 -18.78 -1.76 12.04
CA PHE A 74 -18.33 -1.01 13.23
C PHE A 74 -19.55 -0.60 14.05
N ALA A 75 -19.47 -0.79 15.37
CA ALA A 75 -20.46 -0.25 16.30
C ALA A 75 -20.18 1.25 16.53
N PRO A 76 -21.20 2.08 16.84
CA PRO A 76 -21.01 3.52 17.12
C PRO A 76 -19.92 3.81 18.17
N GLU A 77 -19.82 2.99 19.20
CA GLU A 77 -18.84 3.15 20.28
C GLU A 77 -17.41 2.86 19.81
N GLU A 78 -17.24 1.95 18.85
CA GLU A 78 -15.94 1.63 18.24
C GLU A 78 -15.47 2.80 17.36
N ILE A 79 -16.38 3.43 16.62
CA ILE A 79 -16.09 4.62 15.80
C ILE A 79 -15.70 5.79 16.70
N GLU A 80 -16.45 6.03 17.77
CA GLU A 80 -16.12 7.07 18.75
C GLU A 80 -14.76 6.83 19.40
N TYR A 81 -14.45 5.58 19.73
CA TYR A 81 -13.15 5.19 20.27
C TYR A 81 -12.00 5.50 19.29
N LEU A 82 -12.16 5.17 18.00
CA LEU A 82 -11.17 5.48 16.98
C LEU A 82 -10.95 6.99 16.84
N TRP A 83 -12.02 7.78 16.81
CA TRP A 83 -11.93 9.24 16.78
C TRP A 83 -11.22 9.79 18.02
N ALA A 84 -11.60 9.35 19.21
CA ALA A 84 -10.98 9.79 20.46
C ALA A 84 -9.48 9.49 20.47
N ARG A 85 -9.09 8.28 20.06
CA ARG A 85 -7.68 7.86 19.95
C ARG A 85 -6.89 8.68 18.92
N ALA A 86 -7.51 9.00 17.79
CA ALA A 86 -6.88 9.81 16.75
C ALA A 86 -6.71 11.29 17.18
N ILE A 87 -7.76 11.87 17.79
CA ILE A 87 -7.78 13.27 18.25
C ILE A 87 -6.83 13.51 19.42
N ALA A 88 -6.65 12.53 20.31
CA ALA A 88 -5.75 12.64 21.45
C ALA A 88 -4.33 13.09 21.08
N PHE A 89 -3.85 12.72 19.90
CA PHE A 89 -2.52 13.09 19.40
C PHE A 89 -2.55 14.05 18.21
N TYR A 90 -3.68 14.14 17.51
CA TYR A 90 -3.85 15.05 16.39
C TYR A 90 -5.16 15.85 16.52
N PRO A 91 -5.21 16.86 17.41
CA PRO A 91 -6.43 17.60 17.74
C PRO A 91 -7.10 18.31 16.55
N THR A 92 -6.36 18.55 15.47
CA THR A 92 -6.90 19.11 14.22
C THR A 92 -7.89 18.18 13.51
N LEU A 93 -8.00 16.91 13.93
CA LEU A 93 -9.06 16.00 13.49
C LEU A 93 -10.43 16.33 14.12
N PHE A 94 -10.49 17.10 15.21
CA PHE A 94 -11.75 17.38 15.89
C PHE A 94 -12.79 18.09 15.00
N PRO A 95 -12.46 19.17 14.27
CA PRO A 95 -13.40 19.78 13.33
C PRO A 95 -13.83 18.83 12.19
N ILE A 96 -12.95 17.90 11.79
CA ILE A 96 -13.25 16.90 10.75
C ILE A 96 -14.25 15.86 11.29
N LYS A 97 -14.14 15.47 12.56
CA LYS A 97 -15.13 14.61 13.24
C LYS A 97 -16.50 15.28 13.26
N GLU A 98 -16.60 16.54 13.70
CA GLU A 98 -17.87 17.26 13.74
C GLU A 98 -18.50 17.38 12.34
N ALA A 99 -17.65 17.65 11.33
CA ALA A 99 -18.06 17.68 9.93
C ALA A 99 -18.59 16.30 9.46
N TYR A 100 -17.87 15.23 9.78
CA TYR A 100 -18.26 13.86 9.46
C TYR A 100 -19.59 13.47 10.09
N GLU A 101 -19.76 13.68 11.40
CA GLU A 101 -20.99 13.36 12.13
C GLU A 101 -22.20 14.12 11.56
N LYS A 102 -22.02 15.40 11.25
CA LYS A 102 -23.04 16.22 10.60
C LYS A 102 -23.39 15.67 9.22
N ALA A 103 -22.38 15.35 8.41
CA ALA A 103 -22.57 14.82 7.05
C ALA A 103 -23.31 13.47 7.07
N HIS A 104 -22.92 12.57 7.97
CA HIS A 104 -23.56 11.28 8.18
C HIS A 104 -25.01 11.46 8.63
N TYR A 105 -25.30 12.37 9.58
CA TYR A 105 -26.67 12.62 10.04
C TYR A 105 -27.62 13.11 8.94
N ILE A 106 -27.12 13.93 7.99
CA ILE A 106 -27.93 14.48 6.89
C ILE A 106 -27.77 13.70 5.57
N ASN A 107 -27.00 12.60 5.55
CA ASN A 107 -26.64 11.82 4.37
C ASN A 107 -26.01 12.66 3.23
N ASP A 108 -25.07 13.57 3.55
CA ASP A 108 -24.35 14.37 2.55
C ASP A 108 -23.07 13.66 2.07
N GLU A 109 -23.20 12.87 0.99
CA GLU A 109 -22.09 12.14 0.36
C GLU A 109 -20.91 13.06 -0.04
N GLY A 110 -21.20 14.27 -0.50
CA GLY A 110 -20.17 15.22 -0.92
C GLY A 110 -19.32 15.71 0.25
N MET A 111 -19.94 15.89 1.41
CA MET A 111 -19.26 16.25 2.65
C MET A 111 -18.52 15.06 3.28
N LEU A 112 -19.10 13.86 3.23
CA LEU A 112 -18.41 12.63 3.65
C LEU A 112 -17.12 12.40 2.86
N LYS A 113 -17.17 12.55 1.53
CA LYS A 113 -15.99 12.43 0.67
C LYS A 113 -14.90 13.47 1.00
N ARG A 114 -15.28 14.72 1.30
CA ARG A 114 -14.30 15.73 1.75
C ARG A 114 -13.64 15.33 3.06
N CYS A 115 -14.42 14.83 4.03
CA CYS A 115 -13.88 14.33 5.29
C CYS A 115 -12.90 13.16 5.06
N GLU A 116 -13.24 12.22 4.18
CA GLU A 116 -12.37 11.12 3.76
C GLU A 116 -11.04 11.61 3.18
N GLU A 117 -11.08 12.56 2.25
CA GLU A 117 -9.89 13.16 1.63
C GLU A 117 -9.01 13.88 2.67
N GLU A 118 -9.61 14.58 3.65
CA GLU A 118 -8.87 15.25 4.72
C GLU A 118 -8.22 14.26 5.70
N VAL A 119 -8.96 13.25 6.17
CA VAL A 119 -8.42 12.17 7.02
C VAL A 119 -7.27 11.45 6.30
N ARG A 120 -7.45 11.13 5.01
CA ARG A 120 -6.43 10.52 4.17
C ARG A 120 -5.18 11.39 4.07
N SER A 121 -5.34 12.70 3.85
CA SER A 121 -4.22 13.65 3.77
C SER A 121 -3.40 13.67 5.06
N ILE A 122 -4.08 13.68 6.22
CA ILE A 122 -3.43 13.60 7.54
C ILE A 122 -2.70 12.27 7.70
N TRP A 123 -3.35 11.15 7.38
CA TRP A 123 -2.74 9.82 7.43
C TRP A 123 -1.45 9.72 6.61
N LEU A 124 -1.50 10.20 5.36
CA LEU A 124 -0.33 10.24 4.47
C LEU A 124 0.78 11.10 5.07
N THR A 125 0.45 12.29 5.58
CA THR A 125 1.42 13.19 6.21
C THR A 125 2.12 12.55 7.41
N LEU A 126 1.38 11.79 8.23
CA LEU A 126 1.94 11.09 9.39
C LEU A 126 2.83 9.90 8.98
N ASN A 127 2.52 9.22 7.88
CA ASN A 127 3.34 8.13 7.34
C ASN A 127 4.56 8.62 6.54
N ASP A 128 4.47 9.81 5.96
CA ASP A 128 5.53 10.47 5.21
C ASP A 128 6.62 11.08 6.11
N GLU A 129 6.72 10.64 7.39
CA GLU A 129 7.68 11.10 8.42
C GLU A 129 8.85 11.82 7.75
N PRO A 130 8.95 13.15 7.91
CA PRO A 130 9.91 13.96 7.18
C PRO A 130 11.22 13.24 7.38
N GLN A 131 11.80 12.76 6.27
CA GLN A 131 13.06 12.07 6.35
C GLN A 131 13.96 13.02 7.13
N SER A 132 14.29 12.69 8.39
CA SER A 132 15.43 13.26 9.08
C SER A 132 16.51 13.06 8.05
N SER A 133 16.86 14.17 7.39
CA SER A 133 17.39 14.21 6.04
C SER A 133 18.35 13.06 5.85
N ALA A 134 17.87 11.97 5.26
CA ALA A 134 18.78 11.02 4.66
C ALA A 134 19.40 11.91 3.59
N GLU A 135 20.61 12.40 3.87
CA GLU A 135 21.33 13.33 2.98
C GLU A 135 21.01 12.86 1.57
N PRO A 136 20.39 13.71 0.73
CA PRO A 136 19.89 13.28 -0.57
C PRO A 136 21.03 12.56 -1.23
N LEU A 137 20.90 11.22 -1.34
CA LEU A 137 22.03 10.30 -1.50
C LEU A 137 23.03 10.97 -2.41
N ASN A 138 24.13 11.50 -1.83
CA ASN A 138 24.90 12.60 -2.43
C ASN A 138 25.02 12.28 -3.91
N LYS A 139 24.55 13.15 -4.83
CA LYS A 139 24.30 12.77 -6.23
C LYS A 139 25.49 12.00 -6.83
N THR A 140 26.70 12.36 -6.41
CA THR A 140 27.98 11.70 -6.68
C THR A 140 28.11 10.28 -6.11
N LEU A 141 27.65 10.01 -4.89
CA LEU A 141 27.54 8.67 -4.29
C LEU A 141 26.49 7.82 -5.00
N ALA A 142 25.34 8.38 -5.40
CA ALA A 142 24.34 7.66 -6.21
C ALA A 142 24.92 7.25 -7.56
N GLU A 143 25.57 8.19 -8.26
CA GLU A 143 26.23 7.98 -9.55
C GLU A 143 27.38 6.96 -9.47
N ARG A 144 28.09 6.88 -8.34
CA ARG A 144 29.11 5.85 -8.08
C ARG A 144 28.53 4.49 -7.70
N THR A 145 27.33 4.47 -7.14
CA THR A 145 26.73 3.25 -6.58
C THR A 145 25.84 2.54 -7.59
N TYR A 146 25.23 3.23 -8.56
CA TYR A 146 24.23 2.68 -9.48
C TYR A 146 24.66 2.74 -10.95
N ASN A 147 24.21 1.77 -11.76
CA ASN A 147 24.57 1.72 -13.18
C ASN A 147 23.77 2.77 -13.98
N PHE A 148 24.38 3.92 -14.26
CA PHE A 148 23.79 4.99 -15.08
C PHE A 148 24.06 4.85 -16.59
N LYS A 149 24.88 3.87 -17.02
CA LYS A 149 25.32 3.76 -18.42
C LYS A 149 24.14 3.72 -19.41
N ASN A 150 23.10 2.95 -19.08
CA ASN A 150 21.93 2.79 -19.95
C ASN A 150 20.82 3.83 -19.70
N ILE A 151 20.95 4.72 -18.70
CA ILE A 151 19.92 5.72 -18.41
C ILE A 151 20.26 7.09 -18.98
N SER A 152 21.53 7.48 -18.99
CA SER A 152 21.96 8.80 -19.45
C SER A 152 21.83 8.95 -20.97
N ASP A 153 22.24 7.94 -21.72
CA ASP A 153 22.41 8.01 -23.18
C ASP A 153 21.30 7.31 -23.97
N ASN A 154 20.26 6.83 -23.28
CA ASN A 154 19.19 6.07 -23.91
C ASN A 154 18.10 7.00 -24.47
N PRO A 155 17.90 7.07 -25.80
CA PRO A 155 16.93 7.96 -26.43
C PRO A 155 15.47 7.61 -26.08
N LEU A 156 15.21 6.40 -25.58
CA LEU A 156 13.89 5.98 -25.13
C LEU A 156 13.56 6.45 -23.69
N VAL A 157 14.55 7.01 -22.98
CA VAL A 157 14.44 7.39 -21.57
C VAL A 157 14.50 8.92 -21.44
N ASN A 158 13.33 9.55 -21.42
CA ASN A 158 13.22 11.00 -21.16
C ASN A 158 13.47 11.34 -19.67
N ASN A 159 13.63 12.63 -19.37
CA ASN A 159 13.93 13.13 -18.01
C ASN A 159 12.93 12.66 -16.94
N LYS A 160 11.65 12.50 -17.30
CA LYS A 160 10.63 11.98 -16.37
C LYS A 160 10.91 10.52 -16.02
N ILE A 161 11.19 9.69 -17.01
CA ILE A 161 11.57 8.28 -16.79
C ILE A 161 12.86 8.22 -15.97
N LYS A 162 13.87 9.04 -16.30
CA LYS A 162 15.13 9.10 -15.52
C LYS A 162 14.86 9.36 -14.04
N LYS A 163 14.08 10.41 -13.73
CA LYS A 163 13.73 10.78 -12.35
C LYS A 163 12.96 9.68 -11.61
N GLU A 164 11.98 9.05 -12.26
CA GLU A 164 11.15 8.02 -11.61
C GLU A 164 11.91 6.68 -11.41
N LEU A 165 12.85 6.32 -12.30
CA LEU A 165 13.61 5.06 -12.21
C LEU A 165 14.88 5.17 -11.34
N ALA A 166 15.51 6.35 -11.31
CA ALA A 166 16.82 6.56 -10.67
C ALA A 166 16.94 5.99 -9.23
N PRO A 167 15.94 6.15 -8.33
CA PRO A 167 16.06 5.65 -6.96
C PRO A 167 16.11 4.12 -6.82
N TYR A 168 15.83 3.40 -7.90
CA TYR A 168 15.64 1.95 -7.90
C TYR A 168 16.60 1.22 -8.84
N LEU A 169 17.58 1.92 -9.41
CA LEU A 169 18.53 1.32 -10.34
C LEU A 169 19.32 0.19 -9.67
N LEU A 170 19.80 -0.73 -10.48
CA LEU A 170 20.70 -1.78 -10.04
C LEU A 170 22.07 -1.19 -9.64
N PRO A 171 22.69 -1.63 -8.53
CA PRO A 171 23.99 -1.11 -8.12
C PRO A 171 25.10 -1.44 -9.13
N ALA A 172 25.88 -0.45 -9.57
CA ALA A 172 26.91 -0.56 -10.62
C ALA A 172 27.90 -1.70 -10.35
N ASN A 173 28.39 -1.81 -9.11
CA ASN A 173 29.42 -2.77 -8.72
C ASN A 173 28.86 -4.10 -8.22
N SER A 174 27.60 -4.42 -8.53
CA SER A 174 27.00 -5.71 -8.13
C SER A 174 27.27 -6.81 -9.15
N LYS A 175 27.43 -8.04 -8.66
CA LYS A 175 27.51 -9.25 -9.51
C LYS A 175 26.30 -9.37 -10.45
N ILE A 176 25.13 -8.92 -9.99
CA ILE A 176 23.88 -8.92 -10.76
C ILE A 176 24.02 -8.01 -11.99
N THR A 177 24.65 -6.84 -11.85
CA THR A 177 24.85 -5.90 -12.96
C THR A 177 25.69 -6.50 -14.06
N ALA A 178 26.84 -7.10 -13.72
CA ALA A 178 27.70 -7.73 -14.72
C ALA A 178 26.96 -8.84 -15.50
N ILE A 179 26.15 -9.64 -14.81
CA ILE A 179 25.37 -10.72 -15.44
C ILE A 179 24.24 -10.16 -16.30
N ALA A 180 23.52 -9.15 -15.81
CA ALA A 180 22.46 -8.48 -16.58
C ALA A 180 23.03 -7.80 -17.84
N ASP A 181 24.18 -7.14 -17.72
CA ASP A 181 24.89 -6.55 -18.85
C ASP A 181 25.27 -7.63 -19.87
N GLN A 182 25.84 -8.75 -19.44
CA GLN A 182 26.17 -9.87 -20.33
C GLN A 182 24.95 -10.42 -21.09
N ILE A 183 23.80 -10.53 -20.42
CA ILE A 183 22.58 -11.06 -21.02
C ILE A 183 21.95 -10.06 -21.99
N PHE A 184 21.82 -8.79 -21.60
CA PHE A 184 20.98 -7.81 -22.30
C PHE A 184 21.77 -6.87 -23.23
N GLN A 185 23.10 -6.85 -23.18
CA GLN A 185 23.91 -6.06 -24.11
C GLN A 185 24.22 -6.79 -25.42
N THR A 186 24.09 -8.11 -25.52
CA THR A 186 24.47 -8.81 -26.77
C THR A 186 23.36 -8.87 -27.82
N SER A 187 22.10 -8.78 -27.39
CA SER A 187 20.94 -8.87 -28.26
C SER A 187 19.69 -8.31 -27.58
N ARG A 188 18.61 -8.14 -28.35
CA ARG A 188 17.31 -7.73 -27.80
C ARG A 188 16.52 -8.91 -27.24
N VAL A 189 16.99 -9.42 -26.11
CA VAL A 189 16.37 -10.57 -25.40
C VAL A 189 14.87 -10.38 -25.14
N THR A 190 14.43 -9.14 -24.87
CA THR A 190 13.04 -8.80 -24.55
C THR A 190 12.12 -8.67 -25.77
N PHE A 191 12.56 -8.99 -26.99
CA PHE A 191 11.75 -8.79 -28.18
C PHE A 191 10.45 -9.62 -28.13
N ASN A 192 10.56 -10.93 -27.93
CA ASN A 192 9.41 -11.84 -27.78
C ASN A 192 9.75 -13.09 -26.94
N SER A 193 8.83 -14.05 -26.87
CA SER A 193 8.99 -15.27 -26.08
C SER A 193 10.11 -16.19 -26.58
N GLN A 194 10.35 -16.21 -27.90
CA GLN A 194 11.38 -17.03 -28.53
C GLN A 194 12.77 -16.48 -28.19
N THR A 195 13.01 -15.19 -28.43
CA THR A 195 14.31 -14.54 -28.14
C THR A 195 14.67 -14.62 -26.66
N LEU A 196 13.66 -14.54 -25.77
CA LEU A 196 13.86 -14.69 -24.33
C LEU A 196 14.33 -16.11 -23.98
N THR A 197 13.71 -17.13 -24.58
CA THR A 197 14.05 -18.55 -24.32
C THR A 197 15.41 -18.91 -24.91
N GLU A 198 15.72 -18.45 -26.11
CA GLU A 198 17.02 -18.62 -26.78
C GLU A 198 18.17 -18.00 -25.96
N ALA A 199 17.88 -16.91 -25.23
CA ALA A 199 18.82 -16.30 -24.29
C ALA A 199 18.96 -17.07 -22.96
N GLY A 200 18.38 -18.26 -22.82
CA GLY A 200 18.53 -19.14 -21.66
C GLY A 200 17.54 -18.92 -20.53
N PHE A 201 16.50 -18.10 -20.73
CA PHE A 201 15.46 -17.92 -19.71
C PHE A 201 14.44 -19.05 -19.71
N ASN A 202 14.07 -19.50 -18.52
CA ASN A 202 12.87 -20.29 -18.29
C ASN A 202 11.69 -19.38 -17.93
N ILE A 203 10.66 -19.34 -18.78
CA ILE A 203 9.43 -18.55 -18.51
C ILE A 203 8.55 -19.34 -17.53
N LEU A 204 8.40 -18.80 -16.32
CA LEU A 204 7.61 -19.45 -15.26
C LEU A 204 6.11 -19.24 -15.47
N TYR A 205 5.70 -18.01 -15.77
CA TYR A 205 4.29 -17.69 -16.05
C TYR A 205 4.13 -16.33 -16.74
N LYS A 206 2.97 -16.16 -17.40
CA LYS A 206 2.54 -14.92 -18.05
C LYS A 206 1.27 -14.42 -17.36
N GLN A 207 1.27 -13.20 -16.85
CA GLN A 207 0.15 -12.65 -16.11
C GLN A 207 -0.94 -12.13 -17.08
N PRO A 208 -2.17 -12.65 -17.04
CA PRO A 208 -3.18 -12.33 -18.06
C PRO A 208 -3.68 -10.89 -18.00
N ARG A 209 -3.70 -10.27 -16.81
CA ARG A 209 -4.23 -8.90 -16.60
C ARG A 209 -3.16 -7.82 -16.64
N SER A 210 -1.95 -8.14 -16.20
CA SER A 210 -0.84 -7.20 -16.17
C SER A 210 0.12 -7.34 -17.33
N PHE A 211 0.00 -8.42 -18.11
CA PHE A 211 0.85 -8.79 -19.25
C PHE A 211 2.34 -8.97 -18.89
N ILE A 212 2.66 -9.01 -17.59
CA ILE A 212 4.02 -9.24 -17.11
C ILE A 212 4.41 -10.70 -17.37
N ILE A 213 5.59 -10.87 -17.91
CA ILE A 213 6.29 -12.14 -18.01
C ILE A 213 7.20 -12.28 -16.79
N VAL A 214 7.11 -13.42 -16.11
CA VAL A 214 8.03 -13.76 -15.01
C VAL A 214 8.90 -14.92 -15.49
N ALA A 215 10.21 -14.69 -15.48
CA ALA A 215 11.19 -15.65 -15.98
C ALA A 215 12.38 -15.78 -15.02
N LYS A 216 13.06 -16.92 -15.09
CA LYS A 216 14.27 -17.23 -14.31
C LYS A 216 15.42 -17.50 -15.27
N HIS A 217 16.64 -17.09 -14.92
CA HIS A 217 17.84 -17.37 -15.69
C HIS A 217 18.84 -18.13 -14.82
N PRO A 218 19.50 -19.20 -15.31
CA PRO A 218 20.44 -20.00 -14.51
C PRO A 218 21.58 -19.18 -13.89
N SER A 219 22.10 -18.17 -14.60
CA SER A 219 23.14 -17.28 -14.07
C SER A 219 22.65 -16.33 -12.96
N LEU A 220 21.34 -16.23 -12.72
CA LEU A 220 20.72 -15.42 -11.67
C LEU A 220 19.85 -16.31 -10.77
N PRO A 221 20.43 -17.30 -10.05
CA PRO A 221 19.66 -18.35 -9.38
C PRO A 221 18.76 -17.82 -8.25
N ASP A 222 19.17 -16.73 -7.61
CA ASP A 222 18.46 -16.10 -6.48
C ASP A 222 17.53 -14.95 -6.91
N TYR A 223 17.33 -14.77 -8.22
CA TYR A 223 16.52 -13.68 -8.77
C TYR A 223 15.56 -14.16 -9.85
N LEU A 224 14.44 -13.44 -9.95
CA LEU A 224 13.48 -13.53 -11.05
C LEU A 224 13.52 -12.22 -11.86
N ILE A 225 13.24 -12.33 -13.14
CA ILE A 225 13.06 -11.19 -14.03
C ILE A 225 11.57 -11.02 -14.32
N LYS A 226 11.06 -9.81 -14.08
CA LYS A 226 9.74 -9.37 -14.52
C LYS A 226 9.91 -8.41 -15.69
N LEU A 227 9.31 -8.72 -16.83
CA LEU A 227 9.46 -7.93 -18.06
C LEU A 227 8.17 -7.88 -18.88
N TYR A 228 8.18 -7.01 -19.87
CA TYR A 228 7.21 -6.96 -20.97
C TYR A 228 7.96 -7.25 -22.26
N PHE A 229 7.33 -7.95 -23.20
CA PHE A 229 7.89 -8.10 -24.53
C PHE A 229 7.75 -6.82 -25.35
N ASP A 230 8.67 -6.56 -26.27
CA ASP A 230 8.54 -5.44 -27.21
C ASP A 230 7.33 -5.62 -28.13
N THR A 231 6.90 -6.86 -28.39
CA THR A 231 5.68 -7.19 -29.14
C THR A 231 4.40 -7.11 -28.29
N GLU A 232 4.48 -6.84 -26.99
CA GLU A 232 3.31 -6.65 -26.14
C GLU A 232 2.81 -5.20 -26.23
N LEU A 233 1.73 -5.00 -26.99
CA LEU A 233 1.14 -3.69 -27.23
C LEU A 233 0.03 -3.34 -26.22
N ARG A 234 -0.48 -4.31 -25.45
CA ARG A 234 -1.53 -4.04 -24.47
C ARG A 234 -0.95 -3.31 -23.26
N ILE A 235 -1.69 -2.31 -22.77
CA ILE A 235 -1.24 -1.45 -21.67
C ILE A 235 -2.22 -1.54 -20.51
N LYS A 236 -1.76 -2.05 -19.36
CA LYS A 236 -2.55 -2.10 -18.13
C LYS A 236 -2.91 -0.69 -17.66
N ARG A 237 -4.21 -0.37 -17.66
CA ARG A 237 -4.78 0.91 -17.19
C ARG A 237 -4.15 2.14 -17.87
N ASN A 238 -3.75 2.03 -19.14
CA ASN A 238 -3.07 3.09 -19.87
C ASN A 238 -1.80 3.64 -19.15
N VAL A 239 -1.14 2.82 -18.32
CA VAL A 239 0.10 3.15 -17.63
C VAL A 239 1.22 2.28 -18.18
N PRO A 240 2.35 2.86 -18.64
CA PRO A 240 3.45 2.11 -19.22
C PRO A 240 4.10 1.15 -18.20
N GLY A 241 4.57 0.01 -18.69
CA GLY A 241 5.11 -1.07 -17.85
C GLY A 241 6.22 -0.65 -16.89
N TRP A 242 7.16 0.20 -17.33
CA TRP A 242 8.25 0.70 -16.48
C TRP A 242 7.75 1.43 -15.23
N LYS A 243 6.60 2.11 -15.32
CA LYS A 243 6.03 2.86 -14.19
C LYS A 243 5.46 1.91 -13.15
N TRP A 244 4.91 0.78 -13.57
CA TRP A 244 4.50 -0.29 -12.66
C TRP A 244 5.70 -0.96 -11.98
N PHE A 245 6.87 -1.03 -12.63
CA PHE A 245 8.10 -1.49 -11.98
C PHE A 245 8.59 -0.51 -10.92
N ALA A 246 8.65 0.79 -11.24
CA ALA A 246 9.01 1.83 -10.26
C ALA A 246 8.10 1.82 -9.02
N ARG A 247 6.78 1.71 -9.22
CA ARG A 247 5.82 1.59 -8.11
C ARG A 247 6.07 0.36 -7.23
N ARG A 248 6.38 -0.79 -7.83
CA ARG A 248 6.72 -2.00 -7.06
C ARG A 248 7.97 -1.82 -6.21
N CYS A 249 9.00 -1.15 -6.75
CA CYS A 249 10.19 -0.83 -5.96
C CYS A 249 9.86 0.13 -4.81
N ALA A 250 9.11 1.20 -5.09
CA ALA A 250 8.65 2.16 -4.09
C ALA A 250 7.90 1.48 -2.93
N GLY A 251 6.87 0.67 -3.26
CA GLY A 251 6.09 -0.04 -2.25
C GLY A 251 6.90 -1.06 -1.47
N ALA A 252 7.86 -1.74 -2.10
CA ALA A 252 8.74 -2.66 -1.39
C ALA A 252 9.68 -1.93 -0.41
N ASN A 253 10.13 -0.72 -0.75
CA ASN A 253 10.94 0.10 0.13
C ASN A 253 10.14 0.61 1.34
N LEU A 254 8.87 1.00 1.13
CA LEU A 254 7.97 1.39 2.22
C LEU A 254 7.74 0.22 3.19
N VAL A 255 7.38 -0.96 2.69
CA VAL A 255 7.22 -2.17 3.52
C VAL A 255 8.51 -2.49 4.26
N ARG A 256 9.67 -2.44 3.58
CA ARG A 256 10.97 -2.73 4.22
C ARG A 256 11.29 -1.74 5.35
N LYS A 257 11.01 -0.45 5.14
CA LYS A 257 11.19 0.59 6.17
C LYS A 257 10.37 0.26 7.41
N VAL A 258 9.11 -0.14 7.24
CA VAL A 258 8.24 -0.53 8.36
C VAL A 258 8.77 -1.79 9.05
N ILE A 259 9.15 -2.82 8.28
CA ILE A 259 9.71 -4.07 8.83
C ILE A 259 10.92 -3.79 9.75
N LEU A 260 11.85 -2.97 9.26
CA LEU A 260 13.05 -2.59 10.03
C LEU A 260 12.70 -1.72 11.24
N LYS A 261 11.90 -0.66 11.06
CA LYS A 261 11.57 0.29 12.13
C LYS A 261 10.77 -0.36 13.26
N LYS A 262 9.91 -1.32 12.94
CA LYS A 262 9.00 -1.97 13.90
C LYS A 262 9.46 -3.37 14.30
N ASN A 263 10.69 -3.76 13.95
CA ASN A 263 11.27 -5.07 14.27
C ASN A 263 10.33 -6.24 13.94
N ILE A 264 9.69 -6.18 12.77
CA ILE A 264 8.74 -7.18 12.30
C ILE A 264 9.47 -8.50 12.02
N GLN A 265 8.97 -9.60 12.58
CA GLN A 265 9.63 -10.91 12.57
C GLN A 265 9.05 -11.86 11.51
N TYR A 266 7.73 -11.87 11.34
CA TYR A 266 7.03 -12.86 10.53
C TYR A 266 6.88 -12.46 9.06
N PHE A 267 7.14 -11.20 8.72
CA PHE A 267 7.07 -10.71 7.34
C PHE A 267 8.43 -10.35 6.76
N THR A 268 8.51 -10.41 5.43
CA THR A 268 9.67 -10.00 4.64
C THR A 268 9.22 -9.40 3.30
N VAL A 269 10.14 -8.77 2.59
CA VAL A 269 9.87 -8.16 1.28
C VAL A 269 11.10 -8.29 0.38
N PRO A 270 10.95 -8.76 -0.87
CA PRO A 270 12.09 -8.96 -1.77
C PRO A 270 12.80 -7.66 -2.08
N GLN A 271 14.11 -7.73 -2.26
CA GLN A 271 14.85 -6.69 -2.96
C GLN A 271 14.36 -6.58 -4.41
N LYS A 272 14.21 -5.35 -4.88
CA LYS A 272 13.68 -5.02 -6.21
C LYS A 272 14.56 -3.95 -6.84
N TYR A 273 15.03 -4.22 -8.05
CA TYR A 273 15.91 -3.35 -8.81
C TYR A 273 15.40 -3.17 -10.21
N ILE A 274 15.68 -2.01 -10.79
CA ILE A 274 15.37 -1.67 -12.15
C ILE A 274 16.65 -1.73 -12.96
N TYR A 275 16.64 -2.56 -14.00
CA TYR A 275 17.69 -2.58 -15.01
C TYR A 275 17.15 -1.91 -16.27
N VAL A 276 17.79 -0.81 -16.67
CA VAL A 276 17.44 -0.08 -17.90
C VAL A 276 18.07 -0.83 -19.07
N LEU A 277 17.23 -1.22 -20.03
CA LEU A 277 17.65 -1.98 -21.19
C LEU A 277 18.48 -1.11 -22.13
N PRO A 278 19.56 -1.64 -22.73
CA PRO A 278 20.34 -0.90 -23.73
C PRO A 278 19.50 -0.52 -24.95
N SER A 279 19.77 0.66 -25.52
CA SER A 279 19.02 1.21 -26.65
C SER A 279 19.50 0.74 -28.02
N PHE A 280 20.77 0.36 -28.16
CA PHE A 280 21.38 0.04 -29.46
C PHE A 280 20.80 -1.21 -30.14
N HIS A 281 20.16 -2.09 -29.37
CA HIS A 281 19.41 -3.24 -29.87
C HIS A 281 17.89 -3.04 -29.82
N ALA A 282 17.41 -1.87 -29.38
CA ALA A 282 15.98 -1.61 -29.34
C ALA A 282 15.44 -1.57 -30.78
N PRO A 283 14.36 -2.29 -31.09
CA PRO A 283 13.76 -2.24 -32.42
C PRO A 283 13.22 -0.83 -32.68
N ALA A 284 13.14 -0.45 -33.96
CA ALA A 284 12.45 0.77 -34.32
C ALA A 284 10.97 0.66 -33.90
N LYS A 285 10.40 1.77 -33.40
CA LYS A 285 8.97 1.82 -33.10
C LYS A 285 8.19 1.69 -34.40
N ALA A 286 7.37 0.65 -34.52
CA ALA A 286 6.63 0.33 -35.73
C ALA A 286 5.28 -0.33 -35.37
N ALA A 287 4.42 -0.55 -36.37
CA ALA A 287 3.20 -1.34 -36.16
C ALA A 287 3.56 -2.73 -35.61
N GLY A 288 3.00 -3.12 -34.47
CA GLY A 288 3.31 -4.41 -33.82
C GLY A 288 4.44 -4.37 -32.79
N VAL A 289 5.17 -3.25 -32.65
CA VAL A 289 6.37 -3.19 -31.78
C VAL A 289 6.41 -1.90 -30.96
N ASP A 290 6.57 -2.05 -29.64
CA ASP A 290 6.78 -0.96 -28.68
C ASP A 290 8.01 -1.27 -27.80
N PRO A 291 9.18 -0.68 -28.09
CA PRO A 291 10.42 -0.97 -27.38
C PRO A 291 10.33 -0.65 -25.88
N LYS A 292 10.55 -1.67 -25.05
CA LYS A 292 10.52 -1.51 -23.58
C LYS A 292 11.83 -0.93 -23.07
N VAL A 293 11.74 -0.05 -22.07
CA VAL A 293 12.92 0.69 -21.58
C VAL A 293 13.61 0.01 -20.39
N ALA A 294 12.91 -0.86 -19.66
CA ALA A 294 13.41 -1.42 -18.42
C ALA A 294 12.77 -2.77 -18.12
N ILE A 295 13.48 -3.54 -17.30
CA ILE A 295 13.00 -4.75 -16.63
C ILE A 295 13.10 -4.57 -15.11
N LEU A 296 12.37 -5.41 -14.38
CA LEU A 296 12.42 -5.48 -12.93
C LEU A 296 13.13 -6.78 -12.52
N ILE A 297 14.26 -6.65 -11.85
CA ILE A 297 14.98 -7.74 -11.20
C ILE A 297 14.47 -7.83 -9.77
N VAL A 298 13.98 -8.99 -9.35
CA VAL A 298 13.41 -9.19 -8.01
C VAL A 298 14.03 -10.43 -7.36
N GLN A 299 14.36 -10.33 -6.09
CA GLN A 299 14.84 -11.48 -5.30
C GLN A 299 13.80 -12.62 -5.34
N ASP A 300 14.26 -13.84 -5.60
CA ASP A 300 13.45 -15.05 -5.52
C ASP A 300 13.25 -15.41 -4.04
N MET A 301 12.02 -15.25 -3.56
CA MET A 301 11.67 -15.44 -2.15
C MET A 301 11.45 -16.90 -1.75
N GLN A 302 11.71 -17.86 -2.67
CA GLN A 302 11.56 -19.30 -2.42
C GLN A 302 10.17 -19.61 -1.85
N LEU A 303 9.14 -19.31 -2.63
CA LEU A 303 7.75 -19.39 -2.22
C LEU A 303 7.27 -20.85 -2.17
N VAL A 304 6.40 -21.16 -1.21
CA VAL A 304 5.69 -22.45 -1.22
C VAL A 304 4.66 -22.49 -2.37
N PRO A 305 4.28 -23.69 -2.87
CA PRO A 305 3.19 -23.84 -3.83
C PRO A 305 1.88 -23.18 -3.39
N LYS A 306 1.05 -22.78 -4.35
CA LYS A 306 -0.17 -21.98 -4.11
C LYS A 306 -1.11 -22.60 -3.08
N GLU A 307 -1.31 -23.92 -3.14
CA GLU A 307 -2.18 -24.66 -2.22
C GLU A 307 -1.63 -24.62 -0.80
N GLN A 308 -0.32 -24.83 -0.64
CA GLN A 308 0.36 -24.75 0.66
C GLN A 308 0.35 -23.33 1.22
N ASN A 309 0.41 -22.31 0.36
CA ASN A 309 0.31 -20.93 0.78
C ASN A 309 -1.07 -20.63 1.42
N TYR A 310 -2.17 -21.06 0.78
CA TYR A 310 -3.50 -20.88 1.37
C TYR A 310 -3.68 -21.67 2.66
N LEU A 311 -3.12 -22.89 2.74
CA LEU A 311 -3.09 -23.64 3.98
C LEU A 311 -2.31 -22.90 5.08
N ALA A 312 -1.18 -22.28 4.76
CA ALA A 312 -0.41 -21.48 5.71
C ALA A 312 -1.21 -20.29 6.25
N TRP A 313 -1.89 -19.53 5.39
CA TRP A 313 -2.79 -18.45 5.82
C TRP A 313 -3.90 -18.92 6.76
N ARG A 314 -4.45 -20.11 6.51
CA ARG A 314 -5.55 -20.65 7.31
C ARG A 314 -5.12 -21.28 8.63
N SER A 315 -3.91 -21.85 8.70
CA SER A 315 -3.48 -22.70 9.82
C SER A 315 -2.26 -22.19 10.61
N LYS A 316 -1.45 -21.30 10.02
CA LYS A 316 -0.21 -20.80 10.66
C LYS A 316 -0.31 -19.35 11.14
N VAL A 317 -1.35 -18.62 10.73
CA VAL A 317 -1.54 -17.24 11.18
C VAL A 317 -1.94 -17.23 12.65
N THR A 318 -1.24 -16.42 13.43
CA THR A 318 -1.47 -16.21 14.87
C THR A 318 -1.79 -14.73 15.13
N PRO A 319 -2.23 -14.36 16.36
CA PRO A 319 -2.42 -12.97 16.76
C PRO A 319 -1.21 -12.08 16.49
N GLU A 320 0.01 -12.56 16.77
CA GLU A 320 1.26 -11.82 16.58
C GLU A 320 1.50 -11.51 15.09
N ILE A 321 1.23 -12.48 14.21
CA ILE A 321 1.33 -12.31 12.76
C ILE A 321 0.31 -11.27 12.29
N LEU A 322 -0.91 -11.29 12.82
CA LEU A 322 -1.94 -10.30 12.47
C LEU A 322 -1.57 -8.89 12.98
N ASN A 323 -1.00 -8.77 14.18
CA ASN A 323 -0.50 -7.49 14.69
C ASN A 323 0.56 -6.89 13.77
N GLU A 324 1.55 -7.70 13.37
CA GLU A 324 2.58 -7.28 12.44
C GLU A 324 2.02 -6.89 11.07
N LEU A 325 1.09 -7.68 10.53
CA LEU A 325 0.44 -7.37 9.26
C LEU A 325 -0.31 -6.04 9.33
N TYR A 326 -1.08 -5.83 10.40
CA TYR A 326 -1.84 -4.61 10.62
C TYR A 326 -0.93 -3.37 10.73
N ILE A 327 0.20 -3.49 11.44
CA ILE A 327 1.24 -2.46 11.49
C ILE A 327 1.78 -2.13 10.09
N ILE A 328 2.01 -3.14 9.26
CA ILE A 328 2.51 -2.92 7.89
C ILE A 328 1.45 -2.22 7.05
N ILE A 329 0.20 -2.69 7.06
CA ILE A 329 -0.89 -2.12 6.25
C ILE A 329 -1.16 -0.66 6.64
N SER A 330 -1.17 -0.35 7.93
CA SER A 330 -1.43 1.01 8.43
C SER A 330 -0.30 2.01 8.15
N ARG A 331 0.93 1.54 7.90
CA ARG A 331 2.13 2.40 7.75
C ARG A 331 2.81 2.40 6.40
N ALA A 332 2.82 1.27 5.71
CA ALA A 332 3.54 1.13 4.44
C ALA A 332 2.78 1.75 3.27
N ASN A 333 1.56 2.24 3.51
CA ASN A 333 0.57 2.62 2.52
C ASN A 333 0.27 1.50 1.51
N GLY A 334 -0.74 1.70 0.69
CA GLY A 334 -1.00 0.86 -0.44
C GLY A 334 -2.03 -0.23 -0.22
N SER A 335 -2.33 -0.93 -1.32
CA SER A 335 -3.36 -1.96 -1.37
C SER A 335 -2.83 -3.19 -2.12
N SER A 336 -3.59 -4.28 -2.11
CA SER A 336 -3.24 -5.61 -2.63
C SER A 336 -2.66 -6.57 -1.59
N TYR A 337 -3.05 -6.38 -0.33
CA TYR A 337 -2.76 -7.29 0.77
C TYR A 337 -3.67 -8.51 0.71
N ARG A 338 -3.40 -9.38 -0.26
CA ARG A 338 -4.07 -10.67 -0.41
C ARG A 338 -3.04 -11.78 -0.30
N PRO A 339 -3.43 -13.00 0.09
CA PRO A 339 -2.49 -14.13 0.18
C PRO A 339 -1.71 -14.45 -1.09
N ASP A 340 -2.25 -14.15 -2.28
CA ASP A 340 -1.55 -14.33 -3.56
C ASP A 340 -0.40 -13.32 -3.74
N ASN A 341 -0.46 -12.17 -3.07
CA ASN A 341 0.60 -11.14 -3.08
C ASN A 341 1.47 -11.16 -1.83
N ILE A 342 1.03 -11.85 -0.78
CA ILE A 342 1.78 -12.07 0.46
C ILE A 342 1.93 -13.59 0.73
N PRO A 343 2.58 -14.35 -0.17
CA PRO A 343 2.73 -15.79 0.00
C PRO A 343 3.70 -16.17 1.13
N TYR A 344 3.49 -17.35 1.67
CA TYR A 344 4.40 -18.01 2.62
C TYR A 344 5.67 -18.50 1.92
N THR A 345 6.82 -18.37 2.59
CA THR A 345 8.13 -18.75 2.09
C THR A 345 8.58 -20.10 2.67
N LEU A 346 9.51 -20.76 1.98
CA LEU A 346 10.19 -21.96 2.51
C LEU A 346 10.98 -21.66 3.80
N SER A 347 11.36 -20.40 4.04
CA SER A 347 12.01 -19.97 5.29
C SER A 347 11.04 -19.69 6.45
N GLY A 348 9.73 -19.90 6.25
CA GLY A 348 8.75 -19.81 7.31
C GLY A 348 8.17 -18.41 7.56
N LYS A 349 8.35 -17.46 6.62
CA LYS A 349 7.84 -16.08 6.70
C LYS A 349 6.78 -15.81 5.64
N PHE A 350 6.04 -14.71 5.76
CA PHE A 350 5.15 -14.19 4.72
C PHE A 350 5.85 -13.07 3.94
N ALA A 351 5.85 -13.14 2.60
CA ALA A 351 6.63 -12.24 1.75
C ALA A 351 5.76 -11.31 0.88
N PHE A 352 5.90 -9.99 0.99
CA PHE A 352 5.19 -9.02 0.13
C PHE A 352 5.76 -8.98 -1.31
N ILE A 353 5.34 -9.91 -2.17
CA ILE A 353 5.91 -10.06 -3.53
C ILE A 353 5.34 -9.07 -4.55
N ASP A 354 4.09 -8.63 -4.39
CA ASP A 354 3.50 -7.56 -5.19
C ASP A 354 3.16 -6.34 -4.33
N THR A 355 3.68 -5.19 -4.75
CA THR A 355 3.66 -3.92 -4.01
C THR A 355 3.43 -2.76 -4.99
N GLU A 356 2.68 -3.01 -6.07
CA GLU A 356 2.52 -2.09 -7.21
C GLU A 356 1.60 -0.88 -6.97
N TYR A 357 0.92 -0.85 -5.81
CA TYR A 357 -0.05 0.17 -5.44
C TYR A 357 0.36 0.92 -4.15
N PRO A 358 1.55 1.53 -4.06
CA PRO A 358 2.07 2.10 -2.80
C PRO A 358 1.33 3.34 -2.28
N PHE A 359 0.34 3.86 -3.02
CA PHE A 359 -0.38 5.10 -2.67
C PHE A 359 -1.90 4.88 -2.55
N ARG A 360 -2.31 3.62 -2.39
CA ARG A 360 -3.70 3.31 -2.05
C ARG A 360 -3.90 3.31 -0.55
N ASP A 361 -5.15 3.32 -0.14
CA ASP A 361 -5.54 3.29 1.26
C ASP A 361 -5.36 1.91 1.86
N PRO A 362 -5.35 1.84 3.21
CA PRO A 362 -5.35 0.58 3.93
C PRO A 362 -6.48 -0.34 3.46
N ASP A 363 -6.15 -1.59 3.18
CA ASP A 363 -7.11 -2.63 2.79
C ASP A 363 -7.06 -3.75 3.82
N PHE A 364 -7.98 -3.69 4.79
CA PHE A 364 -8.10 -4.69 5.85
C PHE A 364 -9.07 -5.82 5.49
N LYS A 365 -9.93 -5.65 4.47
CA LYS A 365 -10.94 -6.64 4.10
C LYS A 365 -10.37 -7.80 3.28
N SER A 366 -9.35 -7.54 2.46
CA SER A 366 -8.80 -8.50 1.50
C SER A 366 -8.24 -9.80 2.09
N ILE A 367 -7.78 -9.80 3.35
CA ILE A 367 -7.20 -11.00 3.99
C ILE A 367 -8.24 -11.88 4.69
N ARG A 368 -9.39 -11.31 5.09
CA ARG A 368 -10.39 -11.98 5.94
C ARG A 368 -10.83 -13.34 5.41
N PRO A 369 -11.10 -13.52 4.10
CA PRO A 369 -11.59 -14.80 3.57
C PRO A 369 -10.62 -15.98 3.69
N TYR A 370 -9.37 -15.72 4.10
CA TYR A 370 -8.30 -16.71 4.12
C TYR A 370 -7.86 -17.08 5.55
N LEU A 371 -8.41 -16.40 6.55
CA LEU A 371 -8.12 -16.69 7.96
C LEU A 371 -8.97 -17.85 8.48
N SER A 372 -8.53 -18.47 9.57
CA SER A 372 -9.41 -19.30 10.39
C SER A 372 -10.53 -18.44 11.00
N ALA A 373 -11.62 -19.06 11.45
CA ALA A 373 -12.72 -18.33 12.07
C ALA A 373 -12.26 -17.50 13.28
N GLU A 374 -11.41 -18.09 14.13
CA GLU A 374 -10.81 -17.44 15.29
C GLU A 374 -9.92 -16.25 14.89
N MET A 375 -9.02 -16.43 13.92
CA MET A 375 -8.14 -15.35 13.45
C MET A 375 -8.90 -14.25 12.71
N CYS A 376 -10.02 -14.58 12.07
CA CYS A 376 -10.92 -13.59 11.49
C CYS A 376 -11.55 -12.70 12.58
N GLN A 377 -12.03 -13.30 13.68
CA GLN A 377 -12.56 -12.54 14.82
C GLN A 377 -11.48 -11.65 15.46
N TYR A 378 -10.28 -12.17 15.65
CA TYR A 378 -9.16 -11.39 16.17
C TYR A 378 -8.82 -10.22 15.23
N TRP A 379 -8.76 -10.47 13.92
CA TRP A 379 -8.50 -9.44 12.93
C TRP A 379 -9.55 -8.32 12.96
N ASP A 380 -10.83 -8.69 13.03
CA ASP A 380 -11.92 -7.73 13.09
C ASP A 380 -11.78 -6.84 14.33
N GLN A 381 -11.51 -7.44 15.50
CA GLN A 381 -11.25 -6.70 16.74
C GLN A 381 -10.05 -5.76 16.61
N LEU A 382 -8.95 -6.23 16.02
CA LEU A 382 -7.74 -5.45 15.82
C LEU A 382 -8.00 -4.21 14.95
N VAL A 383 -8.79 -4.36 13.88
CA VAL A 383 -9.15 -3.24 13.01
C VAL A 383 -10.09 -2.28 13.72
N LYS A 384 -11.12 -2.78 14.42
CA LYS A 384 -12.07 -1.94 15.20
C LYS A 384 -11.40 -1.13 16.29
N GLN A 385 -10.36 -1.68 16.93
CA GLN A 385 -9.60 -1.00 17.98
C GLN A 385 -8.53 -0.05 17.43
N GLY A 386 -8.21 -0.11 16.13
CA GLY A 386 -7.16 0.72 15.56
C GLY A 386 -5.77 0.23 15.95
N GLY A 387 -5.54 -1.09 15.97
CA GLY A 387 -4.25 -1.72 16.24
C GLY A 387 -4.17 -2.46 17.57
N PRO A 388 -3.05 -3.14 17.84
CA PRO A 388 -2.85 -3.88 19.08
C PRO A 388 -2.91 -2.93 20.28
N LEU A 389 -3.39 -3.45 21.41
CA LEU A 389 -3.43 -2.73 22.69
C LEU A 389 -2.05 -2.62 23.33
#